data_AF-Q8L177-F1
#
_entry.id   AF-Q8L177-F1
#
_cell.length_a   1.000
_cell.length_b   1.000
_cell.length_c   1.000
_cell.angle_alpha   90.00
_cell.angle_beta   90.00
_cell.angle_gamma   90.00
#
_symmetry.space_group_name_H-M   'P 1'
#
loop_
_entity.id
_entity.type
_entity.pdbx_description
1 polymer ?
#
loop_
_entity_poly.entity_id
_entity_poly.type
_entity_poly.pdbx_seq_one_letter_code
_entity_poly.pdbx_strand_id
1 'polypeptide(L)'
;MNLPLDQVIRRVVRDPEFRSIAEESGQLAADLAGVRLADLAAVLEGDLVTLQQRGAHPLLIMQLAGALRIDPMRRFAAEQTAHDLTTEGR
;
A
#
# COMPACT_ATOMS: atom_id res chain seq x y z
N MET A 1 -3.07 -9.19 -11.04
CA MET A 1 -1.73 -9.06 -10.44
C MET A 1 -1.04 -7.88 -11.09
N ASN A 2 -0.62 -6.89 -10.30
CA ASN A 2 -0.10 -5.60 -10.76
C ASN A 2 1.42 -5.53 -10.55
N LEU A 3 2.18 -5.90 -11.59
CA LEU A 3 3.63 -6.02 -11.54
C LEU A 3 4.37 -4.72 -11.15
N PRO A 4 4.02 -3.53 -11.69
CA PRO A 4 4.61 -2.27 -11.25
C PRO A 4 4.41 -2.01 -9.75
N LEU A 5 3.18 -2.22 -9.25
CA LEU A 5 2.87 -2.02 -7.83
C LEU A 5 3.63 -3.01 -6.94
N ASP A 6 3.73 -4.27 -7.36
CA ASP A 6 4.48 -5.30 -6.66
C ASP A 6 5.99 -4.98 -6.59
N GLN A 7 6.55 -4.37 -7.64
CA GLN A 7 7.94 -3.89 -7.63
C GLN A 7 8.14 -2.73 -6.66
N VAL A 8 7.21 -1.77 -6.64
CA VAL A 8 7.25 -0.64 -5.69
C VAL A 8 7.18 -1.11 -4.26
N ILE A 9 6.26 -2.02 -3.93
CA ILE A 9 6.17 -2.59 -2.58
C ILE A 9 7.50 -3.21 -2.15
N ARG A 10 8.11 -4.02 -3.03
CA ARG A 10 9.42 -4.63 -2.74
C ARG A 10 10.52 -3.59 -2.56
N ARG A 11 10.49 -2.52 -3.35
CA ARG A 11 11.49 -1.45 -3.29
C ARG A 11 11.35 -0.66 -1.99
N VAL A 12 10.16 -0.19 -1.62
CA VAL A 12 9.91 0.52 -0.35
C VAL A 12 10.34 -0.31 0.87
N VAL A 13 10.14 -1.63 0.83
CA VAL A 13 10.52 -2.53 1.95
C VAL A 13 12.03 -2.76 2.04
N ARG A 14 12.75 -2.77 0.91
CA ARG A 14 14.15 -3.25 0.84
C ARG A 14 15.19 -2.16 0.56
N ASP A 15 14.76 -1.00 0.05
CA ASP A 15 15.61 0.09 -0.43
C ASP A 15 15.34 1.35 0.43
N PRO A 16 16.14 1.57 1.49
CA PRO A 16 15.98 2.74 2.37
C PRO A 16 16.18 4.07 1.66
N GLU A 17 17.02 4.10 0.62
CA GLU A 17 17.28 5.32 -0.16
C GLU A 17 16.04 5.69 -0.98
N PHE A 18 15.45 4.73 -1.68
CA PHE A 18 14.19 4.95 -2.39
C PHE A 18 13.07 5.37 -1.43
N ARG A 19 13.02 4.79 -0.22
CA ARG A 19 12.05 5.20 0.80
C ARG A 19 12.25 6.65 1.24
N SER A 20 13.48 7.09 1.48
CA SER A 20 13.78 8.50 1.81
C SER A 20 13.30 9.44 0.69
N ILE A 21 13.60 9.10 -0.57
CA ILE A 21 13.14 9.86 -1.73
C ILE A 21 11.61 9.92 -1.80
N ALA A 22 10.93 8.80 -1.50
CA ALA A 22 9.47 8.73 -1.53
C ALA A 22 8.81 9.56 -0.40
N GLU A 23 9.45 9.64 0.77
CA GLU A 23 9.02 10.47 1.89
C GLU A 23 9.28 11.97 1.64
N GLU A 24 10.38 12.32 0.98
CA GLU A 24 10.73 13.71 0.63
C GLU A 24 9.98 14.23 -0.61
N SER A 25 9.81 13.38 -1.62
CA SER A 25 9.19 13.73 -2.91
C SER A 25 8.45 12.54 -3.52
N GLY A 26 7.20 12.36 -3.10
CA GLY A 26 6.34 11.29 -3.62
C GLY A 26 6.16 11.33 -5.14
N GLN A 27 6.07 12.52 -5.75
CA GLN A 27 5.91 12.62 -7.21
C GLN A 27 7.15 12.13 -7.96
N LEU A 28 8.36 12.53 -7.53
CA LEU A 28 9.60 12.07 -8.13
C LEU A 28 9.77 10.54 -7.98
N ALA A 29 9.48 10.02 -6.80
CA ALA A 29 9.56 8.58 -6.55
C ALA A 29 8.54 7.78 -7.39
N ALA A 30 7.33 8.32 -7.59
CA ALA A 30 6.30 7.71 -8.43
C ALA A 30 6.73 7.68 -9.91
N ASP A 31 7.32 8.77 -10.41
CA ASP A 31 7.84 8.86 -11.77
C ASP A 31 9.02 7.88 -11.98
N LEU A 32 9.95 7.80 -11.03
CA LEU A 32 11.07 6.85 -11.05
C LEU A 32 10.62 5.39 -11.01
N ALA A 33 9.49 5.11 -10.36
CA ALA A 33 8.92 3.79 -10.24
C ALA A 33 7.95 3.44 -11.38
N GLY A 34 7.57 4.41 -12.21
CA GLY A 34 6.56 4.23 -13.27
C GLY A 34 5.18 3.86 -12.72
N VAL A 35 4.81 4.36 -11.54
CA VAL A 35 3.49 4.14 -10.92
C VAL A 35 2.76 5.45 -10.71
N ARG A 36 1.44 5.39 -10.50
CA ARG A 36 0.68 6.58 -10.14
C ARG A 36 1.04 7.02 -8.72
N LEU A 37 1.07 8.33 -8.48
CA LEU A 37 1.31 8.89 -7.15
C LEU A 37 0.38 8.29 -6.09
N ALA A 38 -0.90 8.09 -6.40
CA ALA A 38 -1.87 7.48 -5.49
C ALA A 38 -1.52 6.03 -5.11
N ASP A 39 -0.91 5.26 -6.01
CA ASP A 39 -0.49 3.89 -5.72
C ASP A 39 0.75 3.88 -4.81
N LEU A 40 1.70 4.80 -5.04
CA LEU A 40 2.85 4.97 -4.15
C LEU A 40 2.43 5.43 -2.75
N ALA A 41 1.51 6.41 -2.67
CA ALA A 41 0.97 6.88 -1.40
C ALA A 41 0.34 5.73 -0.59
N ALA A 42 -0.48 4.89 -1.24
CA ALA A 42 -1.06 3.71 -0.59
C ALA A 42 0.01 2.74 -0.04
N VAL A 43 1.16 2.60 -0.72
CA VAL A 43 2.28 1.78 -0.22
C VAL A 43 2.92 2.42 1.02
N LEU A 44 3.18 3.72 1.01
CA LEU A 44 3.84 4.43 2.12
C LEU A 44 2.95 4.51 3.36
N GLU A 45 1.66 4.76 3.17
CA GLU A 45 0.65 4.87 4.23
C GLU A 45 0.23 3.50 4.79
N GLY A 46 0.62 2.41 4.12
CA GLY A 46 0.18 1.07 4.46
C GLY A 46 -1.33 0.88 4.30
N ASP A 47 -1.92 1.47 3.26
CA ASP A 47 -3.32 1.26 2.88
C ASP A 47 -3.47 -0.11 2.19
N LEU A 48 -3.51 -1.15 3.01
CA LEU A 48 -3.52 -2.55 2.56
C LEU A 48 -4.74 -2.87 1.69
N VAL A 49 -5.87 -2.20 1.92
CA VAL A 49 -7.11 -2.44 1.19
C VAL A 49 -7.06 -1.80 -0.19
N THR A 50 -6.60 -0.55 -0.30
CA THR A 50 -6.36 0.04 -1.61
C THR A 50 -5.36 -0.80 -2.40
N LEU A 51 -4.26 -1.25 -1.79
CA LEU A 51 -3.29 -2.11 -2.48
C LEU A 51 -3.89 -3.43 -2.98
N GLN A 52 -4.75 -4.07 -2.17
CA GLN A 52 -5.49 -5.26 -2.59
C GLN A 52 -6.42 -4.98 -3.77
N GLN A 53 -7.21 -3.91 -3.70
CA GLN A 53 -8.12 -3.49 -4.77
C GLN A 53 -7.37 -3.13 -6.06
N ARG A 54 -6.15 -2.58 -5.94
CA ARG A 54 -5.24 -2.29 -7.07
C ARG A 54 -4.54 -3.53 -7.63
N GLY A 55 -4.82 -4.71 -7.07
CA GLY A 55 -4.34 -5.99 -7.56
C GLY A 55 -2.89 -6.30 -7.17
N ALA A 56 -2.37 -5.69 -6.10
CA ALA A 56 -1.09 -6.07 -5.52
C ALA A 56 -1.12 -7.51 -4.99
N HIS A 57 0.03 -8.18 -5.04
CA HIS A 57 0.12 -9.58 -4.62
C HIS A 57 -0.07 -9.72 -3.10
N PRO A 58 -0.95 -10.61 -2.60
CA PRO A 58 -1.27 -10.73 -1.17
C PRO A 58 -0.05 -10.93 -0.26
N LEU A 59 0.90 -11.77 -0.67
CA LEU A 59 2.13 -11.97 0.12
C LEU A 59 3.00 -10.70 0.25
N LEU A 60 2.98 -9.81 -0.75
CA LEU A 60 3.74 -8.56 -0.69
C LEU A 60 3.05 -7.55 0.22
N ILE A 61 1.71 -7.51 0.22
CA ILE A 61 0.91 -6.73 1.17
C ILE A 61 1.26 -7.16 2.61
N MET A 62 1.37 -8.47 2.87
CA MET A 62 1.76 -8.98 4.20
C MET A 62 3.19 -8.60 4.58
N GLN A 63 4.13 -8.67 3.63
CA GLN A 63 5.52 -8.24 3.85
C GLN A 63 5.62 -6.75 4.16
N LEU A 64 4.86 -5.92 3.44
CA LEU A 64 4.77 -4.48 3.68
C LEU A 64 4.20 -4.19 5.07
N ALA A 65 3.11 -4.84 5.45
CA ALA A 65 2.51 -4.66 6.77
C ALA A 65 3.50 -5.02 7.89
N GLY A 66 4.24 -6.12 7.74
CA GLY A 66 5.33 -6.48 8.66
C GLY A 66 6.43 -5.42 8.72
N ALA A 67 6.87 -4.90 7.57
CA ALA A 67 7.91 -3.86 7.51
C ALA A 67 7.47 -2.53 8.15
N LEU A 68 6.18 -2.20 8.06
CA LEU A 68 5.59 -1.00 8.65
C LEU A 68 5.10 -1.20 10.10
N ARG A 69 5.24 -2.41 10.66
CA ARG A 69 4.69 -2.80 11.98
C ARG A 69 3.17 -2.58 12.09
N ILE A 70 2.46 -2.77 10.99
CA ILE A 70 1.00 -2.72 10.93
C ILE A 70 0.47 -4.14 11.21
N ASP A 71 -0.50 -4.25 12.11
CA ASP A 71 -1.29 -5.49 12.27
C ASP A 71 -2.31 -5.56 11.12
N PRO A 72 -2.13 -6.47 10.13
CA PRO A 72 -3.00 -6.52 8.96
C PRO A 72 -4.43 -6.92 9.33
N MET A 73 -4.60 -7.79 10.33
CA MET A 73 -5.90 -8.32 10.72
C MET A 73 -6.79 -7.23 11.31
N ARG A 74 -6.21 -6.30 12.07
CA ARG A 74 -6.94 -5.12 12.58
C ARG A 74 -7.39 -4.18 11.47
N ARG A 75 -6.57 -3.97 10.43
CA ARG A 75 -6.89 -3.08 9.30
C ARG A 75 -8.01 -3.66 8.43
N PHE A 76 -7.90 -4.94 8.04
CA PHE A 76 -8.95 -5.58 7.26
C PHE A 76 -10.28 -5.66 8.02
N ALA A 77 -10.25 -5.93 9.34
CA ALA A 77 -11.47 -5.95 10.16
C ALA A 77 -12.11 -4.56 10.32
N ALA A 78 -11.31 -3.50 10.49
CA ALA A 78 -11.82 -2.14 10.66
C ALA A 78 -12.58 -1.64 9.42
N GLU A 79 -12.13 -2.00 8.22
CA GLU A 79 -12.79 -1.62 6.97
C GLU A 79 -14.01 -2.49 6.64
N GLN A 80 -14.01 -3.75 7.06
CA GLN A 80 -15.20 -4.61 6.98
C GLN A 80 -16.37 -4.02 7.79
N THR A 81 -16.10 -3.59 9.02
CA THR A 81 -17.08 -2.90 9.87
C THR A 81 -17.55 -1.56 9.26
N ALA A 82 -16.66 -0.80 8.60
CA ALA A 82 -17.03 0.46 7.94
C ALA A 82 -17.91 0.25 6.70
N HIS A 83 -17.69 -0.85 5.96
CA HIS A 83 -18.50 -1.23 4.81
C HIS A 83 -19.89 -1.72 5.24
N ASP A 84 -20.00 -2.47 6.33
CA ASP A 84 -21.28 -2.95 6.86
C ASP A 84 -22.15 -1.78 7.36
N LEU A 85 -21.56 -0.82 8.08
CA LEU A 85 -22.27 0.38 8.57
C LEU A 85 -22.81 1.29 7.46
N THR A 86 -22.16 1.31 6.29
CA THR A 86 -22.63 2.09 5.12
C THR A 86 -23.66 1.32 4.29
N THR A 87 -23.76 0.00 4.46
CA THR A 87 -24.69 -0.86 3.72
C THR A 87 -26.00 -1.05 4.48
N GLU A 88 -25.99 -1.05 5.82
CA GLU A 88 -27.20 -1.10 6.66
C GLU A 88 -27.93 0.25 6.80
N GLY A 89 -27.34 1.34 6.32
CA GLY A 89 -27.92 2.69 6.33
C GLY A 89 -28.77 3.06 5.10
N ARG A 90 -29.13 2.10 4.24
CA ARG A 90 -29.96 2.31 3.04
C ARG A 90 -31.29 1.57 3.08
#